data_AF-A0A3R9WAH0-F1
#
_entry.id   AF-A0A3R9WAH0-F1
#
_cell.length_a   1.000
_cell.length_b   1.000
_cell.length_c   1.000
_cell.angle_alpha   90.00
_cell.angle_beta   90.00
_cell.angle_gamma   90.00
#
_symmetry.space_group_name_H-M   'P 1'
#
loop_
_entity.id
_entity.type
_entity.pdbx_description
1 polymer ?
#
loop_
_entity_poly.entity_id
_entity_poly.type
_entity_poly.pdbx_seq_one_letter_code
_entity_poly.pdbx_strand_id
1 'polypeptide(L)'
;PYLDPWYARLRDAYLATMADLGITPALSPADFLTAMTRTRSTTSPHHSVLSAIKSTVKGGIGKLRERPQGAAYRPGEPWPALERPTWRPDIRAAVIATARINMHRKMRKLAEAADLHPIAVLSDCAVYLSNGPSPLDLLPLTPEGKPLPGGFRLGVSPGMVKHEGTQPLLWAVGLLDEGHNPARHIKGHDAAADGE
;
A
#
# COMPACT_ATOMS: atom_id res chain seq x y z
N PRO A 1 14.03 13.28 -5.71
CA PRO A 1 14.70 14.56 -5.44
C PRO A 1 13.77 15.65 -4.86
N TYR A 2 12.70 16.06 -5.56
CA TYR A 2 11.86 17.19 -5.13
C TYR A 2 11.05 16.92 -3.84
N LEU A 3 10.39 15.76 -3.76
CA LEU A 3 9.59 15.38 -2.58
C LEU A 3 10.42 14.74 -1.46
N ASP A 4 11.70 14.47 -1.67
CA ASP A 4 12.50 13.64 -0.78
C ASP A 4 12.61 14.24 0.64
N PRO A 5 12.86 15.55 0.83
CA PRO A 5 12.90 16.13 2.18
C PRO A 5 11.56 16.05 2.91
N TRP A 6 10.46 16.27 2.19
CA TRP A 6 9.10 16.17 2.74
C TRP A 6 8.76 14.73 3.10
N TYR A 7 9.05 13.79 2.21
CA TYR A 7 8.88 12.37 2.42
C TYR A 7 9.71 11.85 3.59
N ALA A 8 10.98 12.25 3.70
CA ALA A 8 11.87 11.85 4.79
C ALA A 8 11.29 12.24 6.15
N ARG A 9 10.81 13.49 6.29
CA ARG A 9 10.15 13.94 7.53
C ARG A 9 8.94 13.10 7.91
N LEU A 10 8.06 12.80 6.94
CA LEU A 10 6.86 12.00 7.20
C LEU A 10 7.19 10.53 7.49
N ARG A 11 8.16 9.96 6.78
CA ARG A 11 8.68 8.62 7.06
C ARG A 11 9.24 8.54 8.47
N ASP A 12 10.08 9.49 8.86
CA ASP A 12 10.78 9.44 10.14
C ASP A 12 9.76 9.60 11.29
N ALA A 13 8.80 10.51 11.16
CA ALA A 13 7.68 10.63 12.10
C ALA A 13 6.84 9.35 12.18
N TYR A 14 6.56 8.71 11.04
CA TYR A 14 5.83 7.45 10.99
C TYR A 14 6.60 6.33 11.70
N LEU A 15 7.89 6.17 11.41
CA LEU A 15 8.73 5.14 12.02
C LEU A 15 8.89 5.35 13.53
N ALA A 16 9.09 6.59 13.98
CA ALA A 16 9.14 6.92 15.41
C ALA A 16 7.82 6.53 16.10
N THR A 17 6.68 6.92 15.52
CA THR A 17 5.36 6.60 16.08
C THR A 17 5.08 5.10 16.11
N MET A 18 5.51 4.36 15.08
CA MET A 18 5.39 2.89 15.06
C MET A 18 6.31 2.24 16.10
N ALA A 19 7.51 2.80 16.32
CA ALA A 19 8.43 2.32 17.34
C ALA A 19 7.86 2.48 18.76
N ASP A 20 7.15 3.59 19.04
CA ASP A 20 6.42 3.78 20.31
C ASP A 20 5.33 2.71 20.54
N LEU A 21 4.82 2.09 19.47
CA LEU A 21 3.87 0.97 19.54
C LEU A 21 4.58 -0.40 19.65
N GLY A 22 5.91 -0.41 19.72
CA GLY A 22 6.75 -1.60 19.73
C GLY A 22 6.95 -2.22 18.35
N ILE A 23 6.67 -1.50 17.26
CA ILE A 23 6.83 -1.99 15.89
C ILE A 23 8.05 -1.33 15.25
N THR A 24 9.13 -2.08 15.11
CA THR A 24 10.40 -1.57 14.58
C THR A 24 10.82 -2.29 13.29
N PRO A 25 11.70 -1.69 12.47
CA PRO A 25 12.25 -2.36 11.29
C PRO A 25 13.08 -3.63 11.58
N ALA A 26 13.47 -3.85 12.84
CA ALA A 26 14.27 -5.00 13.25
C ALA A 26 13.42 -6.24 13.56
N LEU A 27 12.09 -6.11 13.65
CA LEU A 27 11.21 -7.24 13.91
C LEU A 27 11.30 -8.28 12.79
N SER A 28 11.26 -9.56 13.18
CA SER A 28 11.06 -10.63 12.22
C SER A 28 9.67 -10.47 11.55
N PRO A 29 9.46 -11.02 10.34
CA PRO A 29 8.15 -10.97 9.69
C PRO A 29 7.01 -11.53 10.58
N ALA A 30 7.27 -12.59 11.35
CA ALA A 30 6.29 -13.17 12.26
C ALA A 30 5.98 -12.24 13.44
N ASP A 31 7.01 -11.66 14.07
CA ASP A 31 6.82 -10.72 15.17
C ASP A 31 6.11 -9.45 14.70
N PHE A 32 6.41 -9.00 13.48
CA PHE A 32 5.71 -7.87 12.86
C PHE A 32 4.22 -8.15 12.69
N LEU A 33 3.81 -9.33 12.21
CA LEU A 33 2.38 -9.69 12.07
C LEU A 33 1.68 -9.75 13.42
N THR A 34 2.33 -10.34 14.41
CA THR A 34 1.82 -10.43 15.79
C THR A 34 1.64 -9.04 16.39
N ALA A 35 2.67 -8.18 16.26
CA ALA A 35 2.63 -6.81 16.75
C ALA A 35 1.53 -5.99 16.05
N MET A 36 1.41 -6.07 14.72
CA MET A 36 0.36 -5.40 13.95
C MET A 36 -1.05 -5.86 14.34
N THR A 37 -1.23 -7.13 14.70
CA THR A 37 -2.52 -7.65 15.17
C THR A 37 -2.84 -7.11 16.56
N ARG A 38 -1.88 -7.11 17.49
CA ARG A 38 -2.04 -6.51 18.82
C ARG A 38 -2.39 -5.02 18.73
N THR A 39 -1.67 -4.26 17.90
CA THR A 39 -1.89 -2.82 17.72
C THR A 39 -3.28 -2.50 17.17
N ARG A 40 -3.87 -3.38 16.34
CA ARG A 40 -5.27 -3.20 15.87
C ARG A 40 -6.30 -3.36 16.98
N SER A 41 -5.99 -4.13 18.02
CA SER A 41 -6.91 -4.44 19.12
C SER A 41 -6.77 -3.51 20.32
N THR A 42 -5.80 -2.58 20.31
CA THR A 42 -5.57 -1.65 21.42
C THR A 42 -5.97 -0.23 21.05
N THR A 43 -6.37 0.56 22.05
CA THR A 43 -6.56 2.01 21.88
C THR A 43 -5.31 2.71 22.38
N SER A 44 -4.65 3.47 21.51
CA SER A 44 -3.43 4.22 21.83
C SER A 44 -3.50 5.61 21.21
N PRO A 45 -3.04 6.68 21.90
CA PRO A 45 -2.97 8.02 21.32
C PRO A 45 -2.08 8.07 20.06
N HIS A 46 -1.10 7.16 19.94
CA HIS A 46 -0.26 7.03 18.76
C HIS A 46 -1.07 6.68 17.50
N HIS A 47 -2.24 6.06 17.61
CA HIS A 47 -3.12 5.81 16.45
C HIS A 47 -3.63 7.10 15.81
N SER A 48 -3.93 8.13 16.62
CA SER A 48 -4.32 9.45 16.12
C SER A 48 -3.15 10.13 15.39
N VAL A 49 -1.94 10.00 15.92
CA VAL A 49 -0.72 10.51 15.28
C VAL A 49 -0.47 9.81 13.94
N LEU A 50 -0.56 8.47 13.90
CA LEU A 50 -0.46 7.71 12.66
C LEU A 50 -1.52 8.12 11.64
N SER A 51 -2.76 8.35 12.09
CA SER A 51 -3.84 8.85 11.23
C SER A 51 -3.50 10.22 10.63
N ALA A 52 -3.02 11.17 11.46
CA ALA A 52 -2.61 12.49 11.02
C ALA A 52 -1.47 12.43 9.98
N ILE A 53 -0.44 11.60 10.22
CA ILE A 53 0.67 11.40 9.27
C ILE A 53 0.14 10.84 7.95
N LYS A 54 -0.67 9.77 7.98
CA LYS A 54 -1.25 9.15 6.78
C LYS A 54 -2.14 10.13 6.02
N SER A 55 -2.96 10.91 6.72
CA SER A 55 -3.81 11.95 6.11
C SER A 55 -2.98 13.04 5.44
N THR A 56 -1.83 13.40 6.00
CA THR A 56 -0.90 14.36 5.41
C THR A 56 -0.32 13.85 4.10
N VAL A 57 0.04 12.56 4.03
CA VAL A 57 0.52 11.94 2.79
C VAL A 57 -0.60 11.85 1.75
N LYS A 58 -1.76 11.29 2.12
CA LYS A 58 -2.92 11.12 1.20
C LYS A 58 -3.40 12.46 0.66
N GLY A 59 -3.57 13.44 1.55
CA GLY A 59 -3.95 14.79 1.21
C GLY A 59 -2.89 15.48 0.36
N GLY A 60 -1.63 15.51 0.80
CA GLY A 60 -0.55 16.17 0.08
C GLY A 60 -0.40 15.67 -1.36
N ILE A 61 -0.29 14.35 -1.55
CA ILE A 61 -0.15 13.75 -2.89
C ILE A 61 -1.44 13.86 -3.71
N GLY A 62 -2.61 13.70 -3.09
CA GLY A 62 -3.89 13.82 -3.79
C GLY A 62 -4.13 15.23 -4.34
N LYS A 63 -3.75 16.26 -3.57
CA LYS A 63 -3.91 17.67 -3.93
C LYS A 63 -3.05 18.11 -5.12
N LEU A 64 -1.98 17.37 -5.44
CA LEU A 64 -1.14 17.62 -6.62
C LEU A 64 -1.92 17.48 -7.95
N ARG A 65 -3.00 16.70 -7.97
CA ARG A 65 -3.95 16.62 -9.11
C ARG A 65 -5.36 16.57 -8.58
N GLU A 66 -5.74 17.60 -7.84
CA GLU A 66 -7.13 17.73 -7.44
C GLU A 66 -8.01 17.94 -8.68
N ARG A 67 -8.95 17.01 -8.86
CA ARG A 67 -9.95 17.04 -9.94
C ARG A 67 -11.03 18.09 -9.63
N PRO A 68 -11.81 18.51 -10.64
CA PRO A 68 -12.97 19.35 -10.38
C PRO A 68 -13.92 18.63 -9.41
N GLN A 69 -14.26 19.30 -8.30
CA GLN A 69 -15.09 18.74 -7.25
C GLN A 69 -15.75 19.87 -6.44
N GLY A 70 -16.78 19.52 -5.66
CA GLY A 70 -17.51 20.44 -4.79
C GLY A 70 -18.82 20.93 -5.39
N ALA A 71 -19.80 21.24 -4.52
CA ALA A 71 -21.16 21.59 -4.93
C ALA A 71 -21.27 22.86 -5.77
N ALA A 72 -20.26 23.74 -5.71
CA ALA A 72 -20.20 24.99 -6.47
C ALA A 72 -19.55 24.85 -7.86
N TYR A 73 -18.94 23.70 -8.17
CA TYR A 73 -18.29 23.49 -9.47
C TYR A 73 -19.34 23.26 -10.57
N ARG A 74 -19.18 23.92 -11.71
CA ARG A 74 -19.98 23.70 -12.91
C ARG A 74 -19.12 23.08 -14.01
N PRO A 75 -19.56 21.98 -14.66
CA PRO A 75 -18.86 21.41 -15.80
C PRO A 75 -18.57 22.45 -16.88
N GLY A 76 -17.32 22.48 -17.36
CA GLY A 76 -16.86 23.43 -18.38
C GLY A 76 -16.24 24.72 -17.82
N GLU A 77 -16.42 25.03 -16.54
CA GLU A 77 -15.72 26.15 -15.89
C GLU A 77 -14.36 25.70 -15.33
N PRO A 78 -13.37 26.60 -15.21
CA PRO A 78 -12.15 26.32 -14.43
C PRO A 78 -12.50 26.13 -12.95
N TRP A 79 -11.81 25.21 -12.27
CA TRP A 79 -12.02 24.96 -10.84
C TRP A 79 -10.84 25.46 -10.00
N PRO A 80 -11.03 25.76 -8.69
CA PRO A 80 -10.03 26.43 -7.87
C PRO A 80 -8.69 25.70 -7.72
N ALA A 81 -8.58 24.44 -8.13
CA ALA A 81 -7.32 23.72 -8.06
C ALA A 81 -6.29 24.20 -9.08
N LEU A 82 -6.73 24.59 -10.26
CA LEU A 82 -5.82 24.94 -11.37
C LEU A 82 -4.93 26.14 -11.04
N GLU A 83 -5.41 27.05 -10.20
CA GLU A 83 -4.69 28.26 -9.78
C GLU A 83 -3.68 28.01 -8.64
N ARG A 84 -3.67 26.82 -8.03
CA ARG A 84 -2.76 26.55 -6.90
C ARG A 84 -1.35 26.29 -7.42
N PRO A 85 -0.31 26.95 -6.86
CA PRO A 85 1.09 26.63 -7.18
C PRO A 85 1.48 25.17 -6.92
N THR A 86 0.73 24.49 -6.03
CA THR A 86 0.91 23.09 -5.68
C THR A 86 0.15 22.11 -6.59
N TRP A 87 -0.64 22.60 -7.54
CA TRP A 87 -1.26 21.76 -8.56
C TRP A 87 -0.21 21.33 -9.58
N ARG A 88 0.35 20.14 -9.34
CA ARG A 88 1.46 19.53 -10.08
C ARG A 88 1.10 18.12 -10.49
N PRO A 89 0.21 17.96 -11.49
CA PRO A 89 -0.27 16.65 -11.92
C PRO A 89 0.85 15.77 -12.47
N ASP A 90 1.90 16.39 -13.01
CA ASP A 90 3.13 15.77 -13.48
C ASP A 90 3.88 15.07 -12.34
N ILE A 91 4.05 15.74 -11.19
CA ILE A 91 4.67 15.15 -10.01
C ILE A 91 3.83 13.98 -9.49
N ARG A 92 2.50 14.14 -9.43
CA ARG A 92 1.63 13.03 -9.02
C ARG A 92 1.76 11.82 -9.94
N ALA A 93 1.77 12.05 -11.26
CA ALA A 93 1.93 10.99 -12.24
C ALA A 93 3.28 10.25 -12.06
N ALA A 94 4.36 10.99 -11.82
CA ALA A 94 5.68 10.42 -11.55
C ALA A 94 5.73 9.57 -10.27
N VAL A 95 5.05 10.01 -9.20
CA VAL A 95 4.93 9.24 -7.95
C VAL A 95 4.19 7.92 -8.19
N ILE A 96 3.03 7.96 -8.86
CA ILE A 96 2.24 6.76 -9.17
C ILE A 96 3.02 5.81 -10.08
N ALA A 97 3.64 6.34 -11.14
CA ALA A 97 4.45 5.55 -12.06
C ALA A 97 5.60 4.83 -11.32
N THR A 98 6.30 5.54 -10.43
CA THR A 98 7.38 4.98 -9.62
C THR A 98 6.87 3.85 -8.70
N ALA A 99 5.73 4.04 -8.04
CA ALA A 99 5.11 3.01 -7.20
C ALA A 99 4.73 1.76 -8.02
N ARG A 100 4.07 1.95 -9.17
CA ARG A 100 3.65 0.86 -10.06
C ARG A 100 4.83 0.09 -10.64
N ILE A 101 5.87 0.77 -11.13
CA ILE A 101 7.09 0.13 -11.64
C ILE A 101 7.75 -0.72 -10.55
N ASN A 102 7.86 -0.17 -9.33
CA ASN A 102 8.44 -0.91 -8.21
C ASN A 102 7.64 -2.17 -7.86
N MET A 103 6.31 -2.08 -7.86
CA MET A 103 5.46 -3.24 -7.62
C MET A 103 5.63 -4.30 -8.72
N HIS A 104 5.59 -3.92 -10.00
CA HIS A 104 5.78 -4.85 -11.12
C HIS A 104 7.16 -5.51 -11.11
N ARG A 105 8.22 -4.76 -10.77
CA ARG A 105 9.56 -5.33 -10.61
C ARG A 105 9.60 -6.43 -9.55
N LYS A 106 8.88 -6.26 -8.43
CA LYS A 106 8.79 -7.28 -7.37
C LYS A 106 7.96 -8.48 -7.81
N MET A 107 6.82 -8.26 -8.47
CA MET A 107 5.99 -9.35 -9.01
C MET A 107 6.77 -10.18 -10.02
N ARG A 108 7.48 -9.54 -10.94
CA ARG A 108 8.38 -10.22 -11.89
C ARG A 108 9.45 -11.03 -11.15
N LYS A 109 10.02 -10.48 -10.08
CA LYS A 109 11.04 -11.19 -9.30
C LYS A 109 10.50 -12.46 -8.62
N LEU A 110 9.25 -12.43 -8.16
CA LEU A 110 8.56 -13.61 -7.61
C LEU A 110 8.30 -14.65 -8.70
N ALA A 111 7.83 -14.23 -9.88
CA ALA A 111 7.62 -15.12 -11.02
C ALA A 111 8.92 -15.80 -11.46
N GLU A 112 10.00 -15.04 -11.63
CA GLU A 112 11.30 -15.57 -12.08
C GLU A 112 11.97 -16.51 -11.06
N ALA A 113 11.85 -16.23 -9.76
CA ALA A 113 12.61 -16.93 -8.72
C ALA A 113 11.83 -18.05 -8.02
N ALA A 114 10.50 -18.01 -8.04
CA ALA A 114 9.65 -18.91 -7.29
C ALA A 114 8.40 -19.40 -8.06
N ASP A 115 8.28 -19.05 -9.35
CA ASP A 115 7.11 -19.35 -10.19
C ASP A 115 5.77 -18.88 -9.57
N LEU A 116 5.83 -17.79 -8.81
CA LEU A 116 4.66 -17.19 -8.17
C LEU A 116 4.13 -16.05 -9.03
N HIS A 117 2.91 -16.21 -9.54
CA HIS A 117 2.21 -15.23 -10.37
C HIS A 117 0.97 -14.69 -9.64
N PRO A 118 0.70 -13.38 -9.71
CA PRO A 118 -0.51 -12.81 -9.12
C PRO A 118 -1.74 -13.26 -9.93
N ILE A 119 -2.82 -13.60 -9.23
CA ILE A 119 -4.13 -13.84 -9.85
C ILE A 119 -4.92 -12.55 -10.07
N ALA A 120 -4.50 -11.47 -9.39
CA ALA A 120 -5.12 -10.16 -9.49
C ALA A 120 -4.15 -9.07 -9.06
N VAL A 121 -4.23 -7.92 -9.75
CA VAL A 121 -3.38 -6.75 -9.50
C VAL A 121 -4.26 -5.50 -9.52
N LEU A 122 -4.03 -4.60 -8.56
CA LEU A 122 -4.55 -3.24 -8.49
C LEU A 122 -3.37 -2.25 -8.39
N SER A 123 -3.61 -0.95 -8.30
CA SER A 123 -2.57 0.09 -8.24
C SER A 123 -1.61 -0.04 -7.06
N ASP A 124 -2.07 -0.50 -5.90
CA ASP A 124 -1.28 -0.65 -4.68
C ASP A 124 -1.38 -2.05 -4.04
N CYS A 125 -2.08 -2.99 -4.70
CA CYS A 125 -2.37 -4.32 -4.17
C CYS A 125 -2.12 -5.41 -5.23
N ALA A 126 -1.65 -6.57 -4.78
CA ALA A 126 -1.55 -7.77 -5.60
C ALA A 126 -2.01 -8.98 -4.79
N VAL A 127 -2.76 -9.88 -5.43
CA VAL A 127 -3.31 -11.09 -4.81
C VAL A 127 -2.64 -12.30 -5.44
N TYR A 128 -2.18 -13.20 -4.60
CA TYR A 128 -1.53 -14.45 -4.97
C TYR A 128 -2.25 -15.62 -4.33
N LEU A 129 -2.13 -16.79 -4.94
CA LEU A 129 -2.46 -18.06 -4.29
C LEU A 129 -1.42 -18.36 -3.22
N SER A 130 -1.84 -18.95 -2.11
CA SER A 130 -1.00 -19.28 -0.96
C SER A 130 -1.40 -20.63 -0.40
N ASN A 131 -0.43 -21.37 0.14
CA ASN A 131 -0.67 -22.67 0.80
C ASN A 131 -1.23 -22.51 2.22
N GLY A 132 -1.35 -21.28 2.72
CA GLY A 132 -1.91 -20.99 4.03
C GLY A 132 -2.37 -19.54 4.16
N PRO A 133 -3.00 -19.21 5.30
CA PRO A 133 -3.66 -17.93 5.50
C PRO A 133 -2.67 -16.78 5.77
N SER A 134 -1.39 -17.07 6.02
CA SER A 134 -0.37 -16.08 6.34
C SER A 134 0.36 -15.61 5.08
N PRO A 135 0.76 -14.34 4.97
CA PRO A 135 1.70 -13.92 3.93
C PRO A 135 3.05 -14.65 4.04
N LEU A 136 3.38 -15.25 5.19
CA LEU A 136 4.59 -16.07 5.36
C LEU A 136 4.50 -17.40 4.60
N ASP A 137 3.30 -17.89 4.31
CA ASP A 137 3.07 -19.11 3.52
C ASP A 137 3.25 -18.87 2.01
N LEU A 138 3.39 -17.60 1.61
CA LEU A 138 3.55 -17.12 0.25
C LEU A 138 4.96 -16.58 -0.02
N LEU A 139 5.49 -15.76 0.88
CA LEU A 139 6.70 -14.98 0.62
C LEU A 139 7.94 -15.88 0.52
N PRO A 140 8.62 -15.94 -0.63
CA PRO A 140 9.73 -16.85 -0.83
C PRO A 140 10.97 -16.42 -0.03
N LEU A 141 11.70 -17.41 0.45
CA LEU A 141 12.99 -17.27 1.11
C LEU A 141 14.11 -17.80 0.20
N THR A 142 15.32 -17.28 0.37
CA THR A 142 16.53 -17.85 -0.21
C THR A 142 16.88 -19.16 0.51
N PRO A 143 17.80 -19.99 -0.05
CA PRO A 143 18.27 -21.21 0.63
C PRO A 143 18.83 -20.95 2.04
N GLU A 144 19.38 -19.76 2.29
CA GLU A 144 19.88 -19.32 3.61
C GLU A 144 18.76 -18.83 4.55
N GLY A 145 17.50 -18.98 4.16
CA GLY A 145 16.33 -18.56 4.95
C GLY A 145 16.08 -17.05 4.96
N LYS A 146 16.68 -16.27 4.05
CA LYS A 146 16.51 -14.80 4.00
C LYS A 146 15.40 -14.41 3.03
N PRO A 147 14.72 -13.26 3.20
CA PRO A 147 13.74 -12.80 2.22
C PRO A 147 14.34 -12.62 0.81
N LEU A 148 13.62 -13.09 -0.21
CA LEU A 148 14.04 -13.01 -1.61
C LEU A 148 14.50 -11.58 -2.00
N PRO A 149 15.76 -11.39 -2.44
CA PRO A 149 16.26 -10.10 -2.90
C PRO A 149 15.45 -9.56 -4.09
N GLY A 150 15.00 -8.31 -3.97
CA GLY A 150 14.17 -7.67 -5.00
C GLY A 150 12.70 -8.09 -5.01
N GLY A 151 12.31 -9.07 -4.20
CA GLY A 151 10.91 -9.47 -4.00
C GLY A 151 10.17 -8.57 -3.02
N PHE A 152 8.94 -8.97 -2.67
CA PHE A 152 8.20 -8.36 -1.59
C PHE A 152 8.85 -8.66 -0.24
N ARG A 153 8.84 -7.66 0.65
CA ARG A 153 9.29 -7.81 2.04
C ARG A 153 8.20 -7.29 2.94
N LEU A 154 7.83 -8.08 3.94
CA LEU A 154 6.91 -7.68 4.97
C LEU A 154 7.63 -6.79 5.99
N GLY A 155 6.98 -5.72 6.45
CA GLY A 155 7.48 -4.92 7.55
C GLY A 155 6.94 -3.51 7.56
N VAL A 156 7.41 -2.73 8.53
CA VAL A 156 6.93 -1.37 8.79
C VAL A 156 7.52 -0.33 7.84
N SER A 157 8.72 -0.54 7.31
CA SER A 157 9.40 0.50 6.53
C SER A 157 8.69 0.79 5.21
N PRO A 158 8.58 2.07 4.79
CA PRO A 158 8.04 2.37 3.48
C PRO A 158 8.74 1.61 2.34
N GLY A 159 7.95 1.15 1.37
CA GLY A 159 8.43 0.27 0.32
C GLY A 159 8.43 -1.22 0.70
N MET A 160 8.19 -1.57 1.96
CA MET A 160 7.74 -2.90 2.37
C MET A 160 6.23 -3.05 2.13
N VAL A 161 5.75 -4.29 2.13
CA VAL A 161 4.33 -4.61 1.99
C VAL A 161 3.71 -4.90 3.35
N LYS A 162 2.40 -4.69 3.43
CA LYS A 162 1.54 -5.16 4.52
C LYS A 162 0.60 -6.23 3.98
N HIS A 163 0.10 -7.07 4.88
CA HIS A 163 -0.94 -8.02 4.58
C HIS A 163 -2.31 -7.34 4.67
N GLU A 164 -3.04 -7.29 3.55
CA GLU A 164 -4.39 -6.70 3.51
C GLU A 164 -5.48 -7.67 3.98
N GLY A 165 -5.30 -8.97 3.71
CA GLY A 165 -6.27 -10.00 4.06
C GLY A 165 -6.00 -11.30 3.32
N THR A 166 -6.69 -12.35 3.73
CA THR A 166 -6.67 -13.67 3.09
C THR A 166 -8.10 -14.14 2.94
N GLN A 167 -8.43 -14.72 1.79
CA GLN A 167 -9.75 -15.26 1.47
C GLN A 167 -9.60 -16.68 0.91
N PRO A 168 -10.64 -17.53 1.04
CA PRO A 168 -10.65 -18.85 0.41
C PRO A 168 -10.50 -18.78 -1.12
N LEU A 169 -9.93 -19.81 -1.74
CA LEU A 169 -9.78 -19.87 -3.20
C LEU A 169 -11.12 -19.70 -3.93
N LEU A 170 -12.18 -20.39 -3.48
CA LEU A 170 -13.49 -20.32 -4.11
C LEU A 170 -14.11 -18.93 -4.09
N TRP A 171 -13.75 -18.07 -3.12
CA TRP A 171 -14.15 -16.67 -3.12
C TRP A 171 -13.52 -15.91 -4.30
N ALA A 172 -12.23 -16.15 -4.58
CA ALA A 172 -11.55 -15.51 -5.69
C ALA A 172 -12.08 -16.00 -7.04
N VAL A 173 -12.37 -17.30 -7.17
CA VAL A 173 -12.98 -17.87 -8.38
C VAL A 173 -14.33 -17.21 -8.66
N GLY A 174 -15.21 -17.10 -7.66
CA GLY A 174 -16.51 -16.44 -7.83
C GLY A 174 -16.40 -14.99 -8.33
N LEU A 175 -15.47 -14.20 -7.77
CA LEU A 175 -15.22 -12.85 -8.26
C LEU A 175 -14.71 -12.82 -9.71
N LEU A 176 -13.81 -13.72 -10.07
CA LEU A 176 -13.27 -13.80 -11.42
C LEU A 176 -14.34 -14.21 -12.44
N ASP A 177 -15.22 -15.15 -12.08
CA ASP A 177 -16.35 -15.58 -12.92
C ASP A 177 -17.35 -14.43 -13.17
N GLU A 178 -17.54 -13.55 -12.17
CA GLU A 178 -18.35 -12.33 -12.28
C GLU A 178 -17.62 -11.18 -12.99
N GLY A 179 -16.37 -11.37 -13.42
CA GLY A 179 -15.56 -10.33 -14.07
C GLY A 179 -15.06 -9.24 -13.11
N HIS A 180 -15.08 -9.51 -11.81
CA HIS A 180 -14.54 -8.63 -10.77
C HIS A 180 -13.06 -8.93 -10.48
N ASN A 181 -12.32 -7.91 -10.07
CA ASN A 181 -10.90 -8.03 -9.72
C ASN A 181 -10.75 -8.31 -8.22
N PRO A 182 -10.31 -9.51 -7.78
CA PRO A 182 -10.11 -9.84 -6.36
C PRO A 182 -9.29 -8.81 -5.57
N ALA A 183 -8.30 -8.16 -6.18
CA ALA A 183 -7.48 -7.14 -5.52
C ALA A 183 -8.28 -5.91 -5.06
N ARG A 184 -9.45 -5.65 -5.67
CA ARG A 184 -10.37 -4.57 -5.26
C ARG A 184 -11.15 -4.90 -3.99
N HIS A 185 -11.32 -6.19 -3.66
CA HIS A 185 -12.26 -6.66 -2.64
C HIS A 185 -11.61 -7.41 -1.47
N ILE A 186 -10.32 -7.75 -1.56
CA ILE A 186 -9.62 -8.61 -0.59
C ILE A 186 -9.72 -8.11 0.87
N LYS A 187 -9.83 -6.81 1.06
CA LYS A 187 -9.92 -6.13 2.36
C LYS A 187 -11.35 -6.06 2.93
N GLY A 188 -12.35 -6.53 2.20
CA GLY A 188 -13.76 -6.47 2.60
C GLY A 188 -14.47 -5.15 2.32
N HIS A 189 -13.83 -4.19 1.63
CA HIS A 189 -14.46 -2.98 1.09
C HIS A 189 -13.85 -2.62 -0.27
N ASP A 190 -14.57 -1.82 -1.07
CA ASP A 190 -14.15 -1.40 -2.41
C ASP A 190 -12.93 -0.46 -2.35
N ALA A 191 -11.76 -0.93 -2.79
CA ALA A 191 -10.52 -0.15 -2.84
C ALA A 191 -10.54 0.98 -3.90
N ALA A 192 -11.36 0.88 -4.95
CA ALA A 192 -11.48 1.93 -5.97
C ALA A 192 -12.28 3.14 -5.44
N ALA A 193 -13.21 2.90 -4.49
CA ALA A 193 -13.94 3.97 -3.81
C ALA A 193 -13.03 4.88 -2.97
N ASP A 194 -11.83 4.41 -2.60
CA ASP A 194 -10.83 5.18 -1.86
C ASP A 194 -9.99 6.16 -2.71
N GLY A 195 -10.26 6.22 -4.02
CA GLY A 195 -9.73 7.22 -4.93
C GLY A 195 -8.47 6.80 -5.71
N GLU A 196 -8.31 5.50 -5.97
CA GLU A 196 -7.33 4.97 -6.93
C GLU A 196 -7.94 4.68 -8.31
#